data_AF-A0AAW0H0C7-F1
#
_entry.id   AF-A0AAW0H0C7-F1
#
_cell.length_a   1.000
_cell.length_b   1.000
_cell.length_c   1.000
_cell.angle_alpha   90.00
_cell.angle_beta   90.00
_cell.angle_gamma   90.00
#
_symmetry.space_group_name_H-M   'P 1'
#
loop_
_entity.id
_entity.type
_entity.pdbx_description
1 polymer ?
#
loop_
_entity_poly.entity_id
_entity_poly.type
_entity_poly.pdbx_seq_one_letter_code
_entity_poly.pdbx_strand_id
1 'polypeptide(L)'
;MSWDVEKYVIECEKAGLRSGMSKGEDDILANFPPYDSEPRAITSPRTIVDCNGRIMAWVLPNVLPKRIQRAMGKSTSKLGAALHRKMSEKRGHTWRCNPQWFGEHMPRGVMDVSPAWFMVGWKGKLEGIRTSPFLATDQGQEWMRDSADAGAIISGMLRVMHPDQYRMAWEVMNRLRAVRPMEAMWCWPTVFNAVTIVANRQCPLHRDAEGMYRCYDILASVGEYESAPLYLSSLGIQIPNGPGTVVGFSGKALRHGVADAMGSHICHAYYVCESLREFLGVRPTAWMSQEMYRKWVGDTFQSQWFGMARDPFDL
;
A
#
# COMPACT_ATOMS: atom_id res chain seq x y z
N MET A 1 16.72 -13.31 15.89
CA MET A 1 17.33 -12.28 15.00
C MET A 1 17.29 -10.91 15.65
N SER A 2 18.26 -10.04 15.35
CA SER A 2 18.38 -8.66 15.84
C SER A 2 17.68 -7.62 14.94
N TRP A 3 16.96 -8.04 13.91
CA TRP A 3 16.36 -7.18 12.89
C TRP A 3 15.32 -6.23 13.53
N ASP A 4 15.61 -4.93 13.57
CA ASP A 4 14.82 -3.90 14.24
C ASP A 4 14.41 -2.83 13.21
N VAL A 5 13.12 -2.71 12.93
CA VAL A 5 12.61 -1.84 11.86
C VAL A 5 12.90 -0.36 12.12
N GLU A 6 12.90 0.08 13.37
CA GLU A 6 13.16 1.48 13.72
C GLU A 6 14.62 1.84 13.45
N LYS A 7 15.54 0.96 13.87
CA LYS A 7 16.97 1.14 13.59
C LYS A 7 17.25 1.09 12.09
N TYR A 8 16.60 0.16 11.38
CA TYR A 8 16.75 0.02 9.94
C TYR A 8 16.34 1.30 9.20
N VAL A 9 15.16 1.85 9.52
CA VAL A 9 14.68 3.10 8.91
C VAL A 9 15.64 4.26 9.20
N ILE A 10 16.13 4.38 10.44
CA ILE A 10 17.11 5.42 10.82
C ILE A 10 18.39 5.32 9.98
N GLU A 11 18.94 4.12 9.79
CA GLU A 11 20.15 3.93 8.99
C GLU A 11 19.88 4.19 7.49
N CYS A 12 18.72 3.79 6.96
CA CYS A 12 18.29 4.17 5.62
C CYS A 12 18.21 5.69 5.45
N GLU A 13 17.64 6.42 6.41
CA GLU A 13 17.53 7.88 6.37
C GLU A 13 18.91 8.56 6.40
N LYS A 14 19.83 8.08 7.24
CA LYS A 14 21.23 8.56 7.32
C LYS A 14 21.98 8.32 6.00
N ALA A 15 21.74 7.17 5.36
CA ALA A 15 22.32 6.85 4.05
C ALA A 15 21.60 7.51 2.87
N GLY A 16 20.55 8.32 3.11
CA GLY A 16 19.82 9.01 2.06
C GLY A 16 18.88 8.10 1.23
N LEU A 17 18.59 6.88 1.69
CA LEU A 17 17.70 5.92 1.06
C LEU A 17 16.22 6.22 1.37
N ARG A 18 15.74 7.39 0.90
CA ARG A 18 14.43 7.93 1.29
C ARG A 18 13.26 7.50 0.40
N SER A 19 13.50 7.23 -0.88
CA SER A 19 12.46 6.82 -1.83
C SER A 19 13.04 6.36 -3.17
N GLY A 20 12.26 5.60 -3.95
CA GLY A 20 12.61 5.22 -5.31
C GLY A 20 13.63 4.07 -5.38
N MET A 21 14.32 3.96 -6.51
CA MET A 21 15.31 2.89 -6.80
C MET A 21 16.71 3.30 -6.30
N SER A 22 16.84 3.64 -5.02
CA SER A 22 18.11 4.14 -4.47
C SER A 22 19.23 3.08 -4.54
N LYS A 23 20.44 3.52 -4.92
CA LYS A 23 21.66 2.70 -4.88
C LYS A 23 22.23 2.71 -3.45
N GLY A 24 22.85 1.62 -3.00
CA GLY A 24 23.46 1.50 -1.66
C GLY A 24 22.62 0.77 -0.61
N GLU A 25 21.51 0.15 -1.00
CA GLU A 25 20.69 -0.64 -0.08
C GLU A 25 21.44 -1.89 0.44
N ASP A 26 22.32 -2.47 -0.38
CA ASP A 26 23.10 -3.66 -0.03
C ASP A 26 24.03 -3.40 1.17
N ASP A 27 24.58 -2.19 1.28
CA ASP A 27 25.42 -1.79 2.42
C ASP A 27 24.63 -1.73 3.73
N ILE A 28 23.37 -1.30 3.67
CA ILE A 28 22.48 -1.31 4.85
C ILE A 28 22.08 -2.75 5.18
N LEU A 29 21.77 -3.57 4.18
CA LEU A 29 21.40 -4.97 4.39
C LEU A 29 22.53 -5.81 5.00
N ALA A 30 23.80 -5.41 4.88
CA ALA A 30 24.89 -6.06 5.61
C ALA A 30 24.70 -5.99 7.14
N ASN A 31 24.10 -4.91 7.66
CA ASN A 31 23.79 -4.72 9.08
C ASN A 31 22.37 -5.16 9.45
N PHE A 32 21.50 -5.33 8.46
CA PHE A 32 20.11 -5.75 8.59
C PHE A 32 19.82 -6.88 7.61
N PRO A 33 20.48 -8.05 7.77
CA PRO A 33 20.39 -9.13 6.80
C PRO A 33 18.94 -9.59 6.67
N PRO A 34 18.49 -9.92 5.45
CA PRO A 34 17.27 -10.67 5.22
C PRO A 34 17.17 -11.89 6.13
N TYR A 35 15.95 -12.35 6.37
CA TYR A 35 15.72 -13.49 7.25
C TYR A 35 16.37 -14.77 6.73
N ASP A 36 16.29 -14.99 5.43
CA ASP A 36 16.92 -16.09 4.74
C ASP A 36 17.80 -15.54 3.60
N SER A 37 18.86 -16.26 3.23
CA SER A 37 19.75 -15.86 2.13
C SER A 37 19.04 -15.86 0.78
N GLU A 38 18.04 -16.73 0.63
CA GLU A 38 17.16 -16.82 -0.52
C GLU A 38 15.76 -16.33 -0.14
N PRO A 39 15.03 -15.64 -1.04
CA PRO A 39 13.68 -15.18 -0.75
C PRO A 39 12.75 -16.33 -0.34
N ARG A 40 12.23 -16.27 0.88
CA ARG A 40 11.28 -17.27 1.38
C ARG A 40 9.88 -16.96 0.91
N ALA A 41 9.23 -17.95 0.30
CA ALA A 41 7.86 -17.85 -0.16
C ALA A 41 6.87 -17.88 1.03
N ILE A 42 6.00 -16.88 1.14
CA ILE A 42 4.88 -16.85 2.09
C ILE A 42 3.59 -17.15 1.33
N THR A 43 3.07 -18.36 1.54
CA THR A 43 1.90 -18.90 0.82
C THR A 43 0.64 -19.02 1.67
N SER A 44 0.74 -18.78 2.98
CA SER A 44 -0.38 -18.82 3.93
C SER A 44 -0.52 -17.50 4.71
N PRO A 45 -1.71 -17.22 5.28
CA PRO A 45 -1.92 -16.03 6.09
C PRO A 45 -0.92 -15.91 7.24
N ARG A 46 -0.21 -14.77 7.33
CA ARG A 46 0.83 -14.56 8.34
C ARG A 46 1.17 -13.09 8.56
N THR A 47 1.58 -12.76 9.78
CA THR A 47 2.26 -11.49 10.10
C THR A 47 3.77 -11.67 10.09
N ILE A 48 4.49 -10.69 9.53
CA ILE A 48 5.94 -10.64 9.56
C ILE A 48 6.35 -9.61 10.61
N VAL A 49 7.17 -10.02 11.58
CA VAL A 49 7.48 -9.24 12.79
C VAL A 49 8.96 -9.00 12.95
N ASP A 50 9.34 -7.85 13.51
CA ASP A 50 10.72 -7.53 13.88
C ASP A 50 11.12 -8.15 15.24
N CYS A 51 12.37 -7.94 15.69
CA CYS A 51 12.88 -8.47 16.95
C CYS A 51 12.20 -7.91 18.21
N ASN A 52 11.43 -6.82 18.09
CA ASN A 52 10.64 -6.21 19.16
C ASN A 52 9.14 -6.57 19.03
N GLY A 53 8.77 -7.49 18.13
CA GLY A 53 7.40 -7.89 17.88
C GLY A 53 6.56 -6.85 17.15
N ARG A 54 7.18 -5.84 16.50
CA ARG A 54 6.48 -4.89 15.63
C ARG A 54 6.09 -5.59 14.35
N ILE A 55 4.81 -5.52 13.99
CA ILE A 55 4.29 -6.15 12.79
C ILE A 55 4.63 -5.24 11.61
N MET A 56 5.48 -5.71 10.71
CA MET A 56 5.94 -4.94 9.55
C MET A 56 5.10 -5.19 8.31
N ALA A 57 4.55 -6.39 8.20
CA ALA A 57 3.69 -6.79 7.11
C ALA A 57 2.63 -7.81 7.55
N TRP A 58 1.47 -7.75 6.92
CA TRP A 58 0.38 -8.72 6.95
C TRP A 58 0.26 -9.30 5.55
N VAL A 59 0.35 -10.61 5.42
CA VAL A 59 0.17 -11.33 4.15
C VAL A 59 -1.10 -12.15 4.26
N LEU A 60 -2.09 -11.87 3.41
CA LEU A 60 -3.38 -12.57 3.37
C LEU A 60 -3.66 -13.08 1.96
N PRO A 61 -3.11 -14.26 1.59
CA PRO A 61 -3.31 -14.85 0.27
C PRO A 61 -4.79 -15.19 0.01
N ASN A 62 -5.30 -14.82 -1.18
CA ASN A 62 -6.67 -15.14 -1.64
C ASN A 62 -7.79 -14.82 -0.61
N VAL A 63 -7.61 -13.77 0.21
CA VAL A 63 -8.57 -13.39 1.25
C VAL A 63 -9.81 -12.67 0.70
N LEU A 64 -9.68 -11.98 -0.44
CA LEU A 64 -10.80 -11.24 -1.03
C LEU A 64 -11.79 -12.22 -1.70
N PRO A 65 -13.09 -12.17 -1.36
CA PRO A 65 -14.09 -12.98 -2.03
C PRO A 65 -14.17 -12.67 -3.53
N LYS A 66 -14.46 -13.68 -4.37
CA LYS A 66 -14.56 -13.50 -5.84
C LYS A 66 -15.54 -12.41 -6.26
N ARG A 67 -16.62 -12.16 -5.51
CA ARG A 67 -17.54 -11.04 -5.77
C ARG A 67 -16.83 -9.68 -5.69
N ILE A 68 -15.94 -9.50 -4.70
CA ILE A 68 -15.19 -8.25 -4.49
C ILE A 68 -14.09 -8.14 -5.55
N GLN A 69 -13.39 -9.24 -5.85
CA GLN A 69 -12.40 -9.27 -6.92
C GLN A 69 -13.03 -8.82 -8.26
N ARG A 70 -14.21 -9.34 -8.61
CA ARG A 70 -14.95 -8.95 -9.83
C ARG A 70 -15.39 -7.49 -9.79
N ALA A 71 -15.88 -7.00 -8.65
CA ALA A 71 -16.28 -5.60 -8.50
C ALA A 71 -15.09 -4.65 -8.70
N MET A 72 -13.95 -4.94 -8.09
CA MET A 72 -12.71 -4.16 -8.27
C MET A 72 -12.19 -4.21 -9.72
N GLY A 73 -12.21 -5.39 -10.35
CA GLY A 73 -11.84 -5.53 -11.76
C GLY A 73 -12.75 -4.72 -12.69
N LYS A 74 -14.07 -4.78 -12.45
CA LYS A 74 -15.07 -4.01 -13.20
C LYS A 74 -14.94 -2.51 -12.94
N SER A 75 -14.65 -2.05 -11.72
CA SER A 75 -14.44 -0.63 -11.47
C SER A 75 -13.16 -0.14 -12.17
N THR A 76 -12.07 -0.92 -12.16
CA THR A 76 -10.83 -0.56 -12.88
C THR A 76 -11.03 -0.48 -14.40
N SER A 77 -11.82 -1.36 -15.03
CA SER A 77 -12.05 -1.27 -16.48
C SER A 77 -12.73 0.03 -16.89
N LYS A 78 -13.54 0.62 -15.99
CA LYS A 78 -14.14 1.95 -16.17
C LYS A 78 -13.13 3.08 -16.11
N LEU A 79 -11.88 2.89 -15.70
CA LEU A 79 -10.88 3.97 -15.80
C LEU A 79 -10.49 4.25 -17.26
N GLY A 80 -10.61 3.26 -18.15
CA GLY A 80 -10.39 3.38 -19.58
C GLY A 80 -9.09 4.11 -19.96
N ALA A 81 -9.21 5.16 -20.76
CA ALA A 81 -8.09 5.97 -21.22
C ALA A 81 -7.40 6.76 -20.09
N ALA A 82 -8.10 7.05 -18.98
CA ALA A 82 -7.52 7.82 -17.88
C ALA A 82 -6.36 7.05 -17.19
N LEU A 83 -6.45 5.72 -17.17
CA LEU A 83 -5.41 4.83 -16.64
C LEU A 83 -4.15 4.82 -17.53
N HIS A 84 -4.34 4.85 -18.84
CA HIS A 84 -3.25 4.81 -19.83
C HIS A 84 -2.50 6.14 -19.94
N ARG A 85 -3.19 7.27 -19.72
CA ARG A 85 -2.67 8.63 -19.96
C ARG A 85 -1.35 8.96 -19.25
N LYS A 86 -1.03 8.27 -18.15
CA LYS A 86 0.24 8.48 -17.42
C LYS A 86 1.44 7.78 -18.03
N MET A 87 1.27 6.89 -19.01
CA MET A 87 2.38 6.23 -19.70
C MET A 87 3.06 7.19 -20.69
N SER A 88 4.36 7.40 -20.55
CA SER A 88 5.12 8.30 -21.43
C SER A 88 6.59 7.90 -21.54
N GLU A 89 7.10 7.97 -22.77
CA GLU A 89 8.52 7.72 -23.10
C GLU A 89 9.40 8.98 -22.96
N LYS A 90 8.83 10.14 -22.63
CA LYS A 90 9.61 11.39 -22.61
C LYS A 90 10.73 11.33 -21.56
N ARG A 91 11.93 11.77 -21.96
CA ARG A 91 13.10 11.89 -21.08
C ARG A 91 12.76 12.74 -19.86
N GLY A 92 13.06 12.21 -18.67
CA GLY A 92 12.80 12.87 -17.37
C GLY A 92 11.62 12.31 -16.57
N HIS A 93 10.83 11.39 -17.13
CA HIS A 93 9.80 10.69 -16.36
C HIS A 93 10.37 9.57 -15.48
N THR A 94 9.80 9.42 -14.28
CA THR A 94 10.15 8.35 -13.35
C THR A 94 9.83 6.97 -13.94
N TRP A 95 10.50 5.91 -13.45
CA TRP A 95 10.21 4.52 -13.83
C TRP A 95 8.71 4.16 -13.78
N ARG A 96 7.92 4.83 -12.92
CA ARG A 96 6.47 4.62 -12.75
C ARG A 96 5.64 4.82 -14.02
N CYS A 97 6.14 5.59 -14.99
CA CYS A 97 5.44 5.94 -16.22
C CYS A 97 6.09 5.38 -17.49
N ASN A 98 7.25 4.71 -17.37
CA ASN A 98 7.99 4.22 -18.52
C ASN A 98 7.30 2.97 -19.10
N PRO A 99 6.90 2.96 -20.39
CA PRO A 99 6.24 1.83 -21.03
C PRO A 99 6.95 0.49 -20.91
N GLN A 100 8.28 0.46 -20.75
CA GLN A 100 9.05 -0.78 -20.63
C GLN A 100 8.64 -1.66 -19.43
N TRP A 101 7.97 -1.07 -18.43
CA TRP A 101 7.52 -1.79 -17.24
C TRP A 101 6.07 -2.27 -17.34
N PHE A 102 5.41 -2.08 -18.47
CA PHE A 102 4.01 -2.46 -18.66
C PHE A 102 3.89 -3.67 -19.58
N GLY A 103 3.14 -4.67 -19.12
CA GLY A 103 2.78 -5.83 -19.92
C GLY A 103 1.83 -5.48 -21.06
N GLU A 104 1.63 -6.44 -21.95
CA GLU A 104 0.79 -6.26 -23.15
C GLU A 104 -0.71 -6.39 -22.86
N HIS A 105 -1.07 -7.06 -21.77
CA HIS A 105 -2.47 -7.30 -21.39
C HIS A 105 -3.20 -6.01 -20.97
N MET A 106 -4.52 -6.00 -21.14
CA MET A 106 -5.39 -4.88 -20.76
C MET A 106 -6.23 -5.23 -19.52
N PRO A 107 -6.59 -4.24 -18.67
CA PRO A 107 -6.16 -2.84 -18.74
C PRO A 107 -4.68 -2.68 -18.36
N ARG A 108 -3.98 -1.67 -18.91
CA ARG A 108 -2.62 -1.31 -18.48
C ARG A 108 -2.53 0.16 -18.14
N GLY A 109 -1.65 0.51 -17.20
CA GLY A 109 -1.43 1.90 -16.82
C GLY A 109 -1.49 2.11 -15.32
N VAL A 110 -1.37 3.37 -14.92
CA VAL A 110 -1.26 3.78 -13.52
C VAL A 110 -2.07 5.03 -13.31
N MET A 111 -2.83 5.05 -12.22
CA MET A 111 -3.65 6.19 -11.87
C MET A 111 -3.65 6.41 -10.37
N ASP A 112 -3.28 7.63 -9.96
CA ASP A 112 -3.39 8.08 -8.58
C ASP A 112 -4.64 8.92 -8.45
N VAL A 113 -5.49 8.59 -7.48
CA VAL A 113 -6.71 9.32 -7.17
C VAL A 113 -6.77 9.61 -5.68
N SER A 114 -7.25 10.80 -5.36
CA SER A 114 -7.43 11.27 -4.01
C SER A 114 -8.58 12.29 -3.97
N PRO A 115 -9.46 12.22 -2.94
CA PRO A 115 -10.51 13.21 -2.78
C PRO A 115 -9.93 14.57 -2.38
N ALA A 116 -8.70 14.60 -1.85
CA ALA A 116 -7.95 15.81 -1.57
C ALA A 116 -6.46 15.51 -1.42
N TRP A 117 -5.64 16.16 -2.25
CA TRP A 117 -4.17 16.10 -2.17
C TRP A 117 -3.55 17.48 -2.40
N PHE A 118 -2.28 17.65 -2.03
CA PHE A 118 -1.54 18.85 -2.44
C PHE A 118 -1.13 18.78 -3.91
N MET A 119 -1.47 19.81 -4.67
CA MET A 119 -0.91 20.00 -6.00
C MET A 119 0.61 20.18 -5.93
N VAL A 120 1.32 19.75 -6.98
CA VAL A 120 2.77 19.89 -7.10
C VAL A 120 3.18 21.36 -6.91
N GLY A 121 4.11 21.62 -5.99
CA GLY A 121 4.56 22.97 -5.64
C GLY A 121 3.70 23.70 -4.59
N TRP A 122 2.63 23.07 -4.08
CA TRP A 122 1.71 23.69 -3.11
C TRP A 122 1.64 22.96 -1.75
N LYS A 123 2.59 22.06 -1.47
CA LYS A 123 2.65 21.35 -0.18
C LYS A 123 2.66 22.37 0.98
N GLY A 124 1.80 22.13 1.97
CA GLY A 124 1.69 22.97 3.18
C GLY A 124 0.75 24.18 3.07
N LYS A 125 0.09 24.40 1.93
CA LYS A 125 -0.84 25.54 1.73
C LYS A 125 -2.27 25.04 1.54
N LEU A 126 -3.23 25.57 2.30
CA LEU A 126 -4.64 25.17 2.21
C LEU A 126 -5.16 25.30 0.78
N GLU A 127 -4.84 26.41 0.11
CA GLU A 127 -5.20 26.74 -1.27
C GLU A 127 -4.56 25.78 -2.29
N GLY A 128 -3.61 24.96 -1.87
CA GLY A 128 -2.96 23.92 -2.66
C GLY A 128 -3.72 22.60 -2.72
N ILE A 129 -4.72 22.41 -1.85
CA ILE A 129 -5.43 21.14 -1.74
C ILE A 129 -6.51 21.05 -2.83
N ARG A 130 -6.49 19.98 -3.64
CA ARG A 130 -7.45 19.72 -4.72
C ARG A 130 -7.85 18.25 -4.76
N THR A 131 -9.08 18.00 -5.17
CA THR A 131 -9.56 16.70 -5.61
C THR A 131 -8.88 16.33 -6.92
N SER A 132 -8.53 15.06 -7.11
CA SER A 132 -8.05 14.56 -8.40
C SER A 132 -9.08 14.85 -9.50
N PRO A 133 -8.69 15.46 -10.64
CA PRO A 133 -9.65 15.87 -11.68
C PRO A 133 -10.57 14.75 -12.18
N PHE A 134 -10.10 13.51 -12.19
CA PHE A 134 -10.92 12.36 -12.57
C PHE A 134 -12.13 12.16 -11.66
N LEU A 135 -12.00 12.39 -10.35
CA LEU A 135 -13.11 12.19 -9.42
C LEU A 135 -14.23 13.22 -9.63
N ALA A 136 -13.98 14.30 -10.36
CA ALA A 136 -14.99 15.29 -10.71
C ALA A 136 -15.79 14.91 -11.98
N THR A 137 -15.43 13.84 -12.69
CA THR A 137 -16.17 13.38 -13.87
C THR A 137 -17.24 12.36 -13.49
N ASP A 138 -18.25 12.17 -14.34
CA ASP A 138 -19.28 11.14 -14.14
C ASP A 138 -18.68 9.74 -13.97
N GLN A 139 -17.64 9.43 -14.76
CA GLN A 139 -16.89 8.19 -14.70
C GLN A 139 -16.14 8.01 -13.36
N GLY A 140 -15.57 9.09 -12.81
CA GLY A 140 -14.93 9.04 -11.50
C GLY A 140 -15.93 8.91 -10.36
N GLN A 141 -17.08 9.56 -10.46
CA GLN A 141 -18.17 9.41 -9.50
C GLN A 141 -18.74 7.99 -9.51
N GLU A 142 -18.90 7.40 -10.69
CA GLU A 142 -19.31 6.00 -10.84
C GLU A 142 -18.25 5.03 -10.28
N TRP A 143 -16.97 5.27 -10.57
CA TRP A 143 -15.86 4.49 -10.01
C TRP A 143 -15.86 4.52 -8.47
N MET A 144 -16.11 5.68 -7.86
CA MET A 144 -16.20 5.79 -6.39
C MET A 144 -17.36 4.97 -5.82
N ARG A 145 -18.54 5.01 -6.45
CA ARG A 145 -19.70 4.20 -6.05
C ARG A 145 -19.43 2.70 -6.18
N ASP A 146 -18.87 2.27 -7.30
CA ASP A 146 -18.54 0.86 -7.54
C ASP A 146 -17.44 0.33 -6.62
N SER A 147 -16.56 1.21 -6.16
CA SER A 147 -15.46 0.86 -5.27
C SER A 147 -15.85 0.92 -3.79
N ALA A 148 -17.10 1.28 -3.46
CA ALA A 148 -17.55 1.46 -2.08
C ALA A 148 -17.38 0.19 -1.22
N ASP A 149 -17.85 -0.96 -1.69
CA ASP A 149 -17.75 -2.23 -0.95
C ASP A 149 -16.29 -2.65 -0.72
N ALA A 150 -15.47 -2.57 -1.78
CA ALA A 150 -14.04 -2.90 -1.69
C ALA A 150 -13.32 -1.95 -0.72
N GLY A 151 -13.59 -0.66 -0.84
CA GLY A 151 -13.04 0.38 0.03
C GLY A 151 -13.41 0.21 1.50
N ALA A 152 -14.67 -0.15 1.77
CA ALA A 152 -15.14 -0.45 3.11
C ALA A 152 -14.48 -1.70 3.70
N ILE A 153 -14.33 -2.77 2.90
CA ILE A 153 -13.64 -4.00 3.32
C ILE A 153 -12.17 -3.72 3.63
N ILE A 154 -11.46 -3.02 2.74
CA ILE A 154 -10.05 -2.68 2.95
C ILE A 154 -9.87 -1.76 4.17
N SER A 155 -10.78 -0.81 4.38
CA SER A 155 -10.78 0.02 5.59
C SER A 155 -11.05 -0.80 6.86
N GLY A 156 -11.94 -1.79 6.78
CA GLY A 156 -12.21 -2.75 7.87
C GLY A 156 -11.01 -3.63 8.17
N MET A 157 -10.30 -4.11 7.14
CA MET A 157 -9.03 -4.83 7.29
C MET A 157 -7.99 -3.97 8.01
N LEU A 158 -7.82 -2.69 7.62
CA LEU A 158 -6.93 -1.77 8.33
C LEU A 158 -7.33 -1.62 9.81
N ARG A 159 -8.63 -1.52 10.11
CA ARG A 159 -9.10 -1.41 11.50
C ARG A 159 -8.71 -2.63 12.35
N VAL A 160 -8.61 -3.80 11.75
CA VAL A 160 -8.14 -5.02 12.42
C VAL A 160 -6.62 -5.03 12.51
N MET A 161 -5.93 -4.82 11.39
CA MET A 161 -4.47 -4.89 11.27
C MET A 161 -3.75 -3.81 12.07
N HIS A 162 -4.28 -2.58 12.09
CA HIS A 162 -3.68 -1.41 12.71
C HIS A 162 -4.76 -0.37 13.11
N PRO A 163 -5.47 -0.60 14.23
CA PRO A 163 -6.59 0.25 14.64
C PRO A 163 -6.21 1.71 14.87
N ASP A 164 -4.99 1.99 15.33
CA ASP A 164 -4.52 3.37 15.50
C ASP A 164 -4.29 4.07 14.15
N GLN A 165 -3.75 3.37 13.14
CA GLN A 165 -3.63 3.93 11.80
C GLN A 165 -5.01 4.19 11.20
N TYR A 166 -5.98 3.29 11.43
CA TYR A 166 -7.36 3.50 11.03
C TYR A 166 -7.94 4.79 11.65
N ARG A 167 -7.78 4.98 12.96
CA ARG A 167 -8.26 6.18 13.68
C ARG A 167 -7.58 7.44 13.14
N MET A 168 -6.26 7.40 12.96
CA MET A 168 -5.49 8.51 12.39
C MET A 168 -5.97 8.86 10.97
N ALA A 169 -6.15 7.87 10.09
CA ALA A 169 -6.62 8.08 8.72
C ALA A 169 -8.04 8.68 8.70
N TRP A 170 -8.93 8.17 9.55
CA TRP A 170 -10.27 8.71 9.75
C TRP A 170 -10.25 10.17 10.24
N GLU A 171 -9.37 10.48 11.21
CA GLU A 171 -9.20 11.83 11.72
C GLU A 171 -8.68 12.80 10.63
N VAL A 172 -7.71 12.38 9.82
CA VAL A 172 -7.23 13.14 8.65
C VAL A 172 -8.41 13.47 7.72
N MET A 173 -9.22 12.48 7.36
CA MET A 173 -10.37 12.69 6.47
C MET A 173 -11.42 13.63 7.07
N ASN A 174 -11.70 13.55 8.37
CA ASN A 174 -12.66 14.44 9.02
C ASN A 174 -12.15 15.87 9.17
N ARG A 175 -10.88 16.06 9.55
CA ARG A 175 -10.28 17.39 9.58
C ARG A 175 -10.25 18.01 8.18
N LEU A 176 -9.95 17.23 7.14
CA LEU A 176 -10.03 17.69 5.74
C LEU A 176 -11.43 18.19 5.37
N ARG A 177 -12.47 17.42 5.69
CA ARG A 177 -13.86 17.83 5.44
C ARG A 177 -14.24 19.12 6.17
N ALA A 178 -13.70 19.34 7.37
CA ALA A 178 -13.96 20.55 8.14
C ALA A 178 -13.25 21.79 7.56
N VAL A 179 -11.98 21.67 7.14
CA VAL A 179 -11.19 22.83 6.67
C VAL A 179 -11.32 23.10 5.18
N ARG A 180 -11.68 22.10 4.38
CA ARG A 180 -11.81 22.20 2.93
C ARG A 180 -12.78 21.14 2.38
N PRO A 181 -14.09 21.30 2.59
CA PRO A 181 -15.07 20.36 2.09
C PRO A 181 -15.02 20.30 0.56
N MET A 182 -14.93 19.10 0.00
CA MET A 182 -14.98 18.85 -1.44
C MET A 182 -15.96 17.72 -1.71
N GLU A 183 -16.75 17.80 -2.78
CA GLU A 183 -17.83 16.85 -3.06
C GLU A 183 -17.36 15.39 -3.08
N ALA A 184 -16.20 15.13 -3.71
CA ALA A 184 -15.62 13.79 -3.79
C ALA A 184 -15.30 13.17 -2.42
N MET A 185 -15.10 13.96 -1.36
CA MET A 185 -14.84 13.44 0.00
C MET A 185 -16.05 12.72 0.63
N TRP A 186 -17.26 13.05 0.18
CA TRP A 186 -18.50 12.47 0.70
C TRP A 186 -18.79 11.10 0.07
N CYS A 187 -18.39 10.93 -1.19
CA CYS A 187 -18.51 9.67 -1.93
C CYS A 187 -17.24 8.79 -1.84
N TRP A 188 -16.20 9.27 -1.15
CA TRP A 188 -14.92 8.58 -1.10
C TRP A 188 -15.03 7.23 -0.36
N PRO A 189 -14.60 6.11 -0.95
CA PRO A 189 -15.01 4.79 -0.49
C PRO A 189 -14.18 4.23 0.68
N THR A 190 -13.13 4.94 1.15
CA THR A 190 -12.18 4.38 2.13
C THR A 190 -11.74 5.39 3.18
N VAL A 191 -11.07 4.93 4.24
CA VAL A 191 -10.44 5.82 5.23
C VAL A 191 -9.09 6.38 4.77
N PHE A 192 -8.45 5.73 3.80
CA PHE A 192 -7.20 6.20 3.21
C PHE A 192 -7.47 7.46 2.39
N ASN A 193 -6.55 8.42 2.37
CA ASN A 193 -6.74 9.66 1.62
C ASN A 193 -6.20 9.57 0.18
N ALA A 194 -5.66 8.44 -0.24
CA ALA A 194 -5.21 8.20 -1.61
C ALA A 194 -5.33 6.73 -2.01
N VAL A 195 -5.59 6.49 -3.29
CA VAL A 195 -5.54 5.18 -3.93
C VAL A 195 -4.73 5.30 -5.22
N THR A 196 -3.78 4.39 -5.40
CA THR A 196 -3.08 4.19 -6.66
C THR A 196 -3.53 2.87 -7.29
N ILE A 197 -4.10 2.95 -8.49
CA ILE A 197 -4.47 1.80 -9.30
C ILE A 197 -3.31 1.52 -10.26
N VAL A 198 -2.77 0.31 -10.22
CA VAL A 198 -1.67 -0.16 -11.06
C VAL A 198 -2.16 -1.37 -11.83
N ALA A 199 -2.19 -1.30 -13.16
CA ALA A 199 -2.63 -2.40 -14.00
C ALA A 199 -1.51 -2.81 -14.96
N ASN A 200 -1.23 -4.12 -14.99
CA ASN A 200 -0.23 -4.79 -15.83
C ASN A 200 1.10 -4.02 -15.86
N ARG A 201 1.62 -3.69 -14.68
CA ARG A 201 2.89 -2.99 -14.53
C ARG A 201 3.80 -3.69 -13.52
N GLN A 202 4.98 -4.09 -13.98
CA GLN A 202 6.09 -4.47 -13.12
C GLN A 202 6.54 -3.26 -12.29
N CYS A 203 6.80 -3.47 -11.00
CA CYS A 203 7.34 -2.44 -10.13
C CYS A 203 8.77 -2.86 -9.72
N PRO A 204 9.84 -2.23 -10.25
CA PRO A 204 11.19 -2.48 -9.76
C PRO A 204 11.30 -2.23 -8.26
N LEU A 205 12.32 -2.81 -7.62
CA LEU A 205 12.54 -2.65 -6.18
C LEU A 205 12.71 -1.17 -5.81
N HIS A 206 11.87 -0.69 -4.90
CA HIS A 206 11.83 0.71 -4.49
C HIS A 206 11.28 0.91 -3.08
N ARG A 207 11.33 2.16 -2.64
CA ARG A 207 10.60 2.67 -1.46
C ARG A 207 9.62 3.76 -1.86
N ASP A 208 8.53 3.85 -1.12
CA ASP A 208 7.54 4.91 -1.32
C ASP A 208 7.95 6.22 -0.69
N ALA A 209 7.66 7.31 -1.41
CA ALA A 209 8.08 8.66 -1.03
C ALA A 209 7.05 9.37 -0.13
N GLU A 210 5.77 9.08 -0.31
CA GLU A 210 4.66 9.88 0.27
C GLU A 210 4.00 9.21 1.49
N GLY A 211 4.43 8.00 1.84
CA GLY A 211 3.89 7.25 2.99
C GLY A 211 4.50 7.65 4.33
N MET A 212 4.11 6.93 5.38
CA MET A 212 4.69 7.02 6.73
C MET A 212 5.32 5.67 7.07
N TYR A 213 6.54 5.66 7.59
CA TYR A 213 7.27 4.40 7.82
C TYR A 213 6.61 3.51 8.89
N ARG A 214 5.78 4.07 9.79
CA ARG A 214 5.03 3.29 10.79
C ARG A 214 3.62 2.88 10.34
N CYS A 215 3.23 3.24 9.12
CA CYS A 215 1.91 2.97 8.57
C CYS A 215 1.99 1.93 7.45
N TYR A 216 0.92 1.18 7.29
CA TYR A 216 0.74 0.25 6.19
C TYR A 216 0.10 0.93 4.98
N ASP A 217 0.70 0.68 3.83
CA ASP A 217 0.02 0.69 2.56
C ASP A 217 -0.67 -0.68 2.41
N ILE A 218 -1.92 -0.69 1.97
CA ILE A 218 -2.65 -1.93 1.72
C ILE A 218 -2.69 -2.15 0.22
N LEU A 219 -2.07 -3.24 -0.24
CA LEU A 219 -2.16 -3.70 -1.63
C LEU A 219 -3.23 -4.76 -1.74
N ALA A 220 -4.17 -4.56 -2.66
CA ALA A 220 -5.20 -5.52 -3.00
C ALA A 220 -5.07 -5.90 -4.48
N SER A 221 -4.68 -7.15 -4.74
CA SER A 221 -4.42 -7.65 -6.09
C SER A 221 -5.62 -8.43 -6.62
N VAL A 222 -6.08 -8.12 -7.83
CA VAL A 222 -7.25 -8.70 -8.49
C VAL A 222 -7.00 -8.86 -10.00
N GLY A 223 -7.90 -9.53 -10.69
CA GLY A 223 -7.85 -9.73 -12.14
C GLY A 223 -7.64 -11.19 -12.53
N GLU A 224 -7.37 -11.40 -13.81
CA GLU A 224 -7.24 -12.73 -14.44
C GLU A 224 -5.78 -12.96 -14.79
N TYR A 225 -5.00 -13.43 -13.82
CA TYR A 225 -3.59 -13.71 -13.94
C TYR A 225 -3.20 -14.87 -13.02
N GLU A 226 -2.10 -15.55 -13.32
CA GLU A 226 -1.65 -16.70 -12.51
C GLU A 226 -0.98 -16.24 -11.20
N SER A 227 0.04 -15.40 -11.32
CA SER A 227 0.89 -14.96 -10.22
C SER A 227 1.61 -13.67 -10.60
N ALA A 228 1.83 -12.79 -9.62
CA ALA A 228 2.54 -11.51 -9.82
C ALA A 228 3.43 -11.26 -8.59
N PRO A 229 4.55 -12.01 -8.43
CA PRO A 229 5.28 -12.06 -7.17
C PRO A 229 5.64 -10.69 -6.61
N LEU A 230 5.24 -10.45 -5.36
CA LEU A 230 5.63 -9.28 -4.57
C LEU A 230 6.84 -9.66 -3.71
N TYR A 231 7.90 -8.87 -3.83
CA TYR A 231 9.12 -9.02 -3.05
C TYR A 231 9.15 -7.96 -1.95
N LEU A 232 9.38 -8.37 -0.71
CA LEU A 232 9.81 -7.52 0.39
C LEU A 232 11.30 -7.77 0.60
N SER A 233 12.12 -7.25 -0.32
CA SER A 233 13.54 -7.60 -0.44
C SER A 233 14.34 -7.29 0.82
N SER A 234 13.95 -6.26 1.59
CA SER A 234 14.59 -5.94 2.88
C SER A 234 14.52 -7.07 3.90
N LEU A 235 13.56 -7.99 3.72
CA LEU A 235 13.28 -9.09 4.63
C LEU A 235 13.62 -10.46 4.03
N GLY A 236 14.00 -10.51 2.74
CA GLY A 236 14.18 -11.79 2.02
C GLY A 236 12.87 -12.55 1.88
N ILE A 237 11.77 -11.84 1.61
CA ILE A 237 10.44 -12.43 1.52
C ILE A 237 9.89 -12.27 0.11
N GLN A 238 9.33 -13.36 -0.40
CA GLN A 238 8.56 -13.40 -1.64
C GLN A 238 7.13 -13.83 -1.33
N ILE A 239 6.16 -13.13 -1.92
CA ILE A 239 4.75 -13.44 -1.84
C ILE A 239 4.30 -13.73 -3.27
N PRO A 240 3.81 -14.95 -3.62
CA PRO A 240 3.37 -15.25 -4.99
C PRO A 240 2.31 -14.27 -5.51
N ASN A 241 1.48 -13.73 -4.63
CA ASN A 241 0.56 -12.63 -4.92
C ASN A 241 -0.40 -12.94 -6.09
N GLY A 242 -1.17 -14.02 -5.95
CA GLY A 242 -2.26 -14.34 -6.88
C GLY A 242 -3.54 -13.52 -6.65
N PRO A 243 -4.55 -13.63 -7.56
CA PRO A 243 -5.78 -12.86 -7.47
C PRO A 243 -6.52 -13.03 -6.13
N GLY A 244 -6.90 -11.91 -5.52
CA GLY A 244 -7.56 -11.83 -4.22
C GLY A 244 -6.62 -11.73 -3.03
N THR A 245 -5.31 -11.65 -3.25
CA THR A 245 -4.32 -11.45 -2.19
C THR A 245 -4.37 -10.01 -1.68
N VAL A 246 -4.30 -9.86 -0.34
CA VAL A 246 -4.12 -8.55 0.31
C VAL A 246 -2.81 -8.59 1.09
N VAL A 247 -1.99 -7.55 0.91
CA VAL A 247 -0.75 -7.37 1.66
C VAL A 247 -0.75 -5.98 2.28
N GLY A 248 -0.70 -5.91 3.61
CA GLY A 248 -0.56 -4.65 4.33
C GLY A 248 0.85 -4.51 4.87
N PHE A 249 1.62 -3.53 4.44
CA PHE A 249 3.01 -3.35 4.89
C PHE A 249 3.44 -1.90 4.73
N SER A 250 4.53 -1.47 5.36
CA SER A 250 5.04 -0.12 5.15
C SER A 250 5.90 -0.03 3.88
N GLY A 251 5.38 0.57 2.81
CA GLY A 251 6.12 0.80 1.56
C GLY A 251 7.25 1.83 1.68
N LYS A 252 7.18 2.70 2.70
CA LYS A 252 8.27 3.62 3.05
C LYS A 252 9.38 2.93 3.84
N ALA A 253 9.03 2.05 4.79
CA ALA A 253 10.00 1.36 5.63
C ALA A 253 10.65 0.14 4.98
N LEU A 254 9.98 -0.54 4.04
CA LEU A 254 10.47 -1.76 3.41
C LEU A 254 10.68 -1.55 1.91
N ARG A 255 11.86 -1.93 1.41
CA ARG A 255 12.12 -1.99 -0.02
C ARG A 255 11.34 -3.14 -0.62
N HIS A 256 10.57 -2.83 -1.65
CA HIS A 256 9.64 -3.78 -2.25
C HIS A 256 9.49 -3.58 -3.76
N GLY A 257 9.00 -4.61 -4.44
CA GLY A 257 8.75 -4.58 -5.88
C GLY A 257 7.88 -5.74 -6.32
N VAL A 258 7.28 -5.62 -7.50
CA VAL A 258 6.36 -6.60 -8.05
C VAL A 258 6.89 -7.05 -9.40
N ALA A 259 7.05 -8.36 -9.58
CA ALA A 259 7.42 -8.94 -10.86
C ALA A 259 6.30 -8.81 -11.89
N ASP A 260 6.64 -9.07 -13.16
CA ASP A 260 5.63 -9.13 -14.21
C ASP A 260 4.66 -10.30 -14.00
N ALA A 261 3.48 -10.19 -14.57
CA ALA A 261 2.41 -11.17 -14.43
C ALA A 261 1.95 -11.67 -15.79
N MET A 262 1.76 -12.98 -15.91
CA MET A 262 1.08 -13.56 -17.06
C MET A 262 -0.44 -13.38 -16.89
N GLY A 263 -1.03 -12.50 -17.69
CA GLY A 263 -2.45 -12.15 -17.65
C GLY A 263 -2.72 -10.71 -17.20
N SER A 264 -3.95 -10.45 -16.78
CA SER A 264 -4.45 -9.13 -16.37
C SER A 264 -4.36 -8.96 -14.85
N HIS A 265 -3.20 -8.51 -14.36
CA HIS A 265 -2.95 -8.15 -12.97
C HIS A 265 -3.30 -6.68 -12.68
N ILE A 266 -4.17 -6.47 -11.70
CA ILE A 266 -4.58 -5.16 -11.22
C ILE A 266 -4.32 -5.08 -9.72
N CYS A 267 -3.53 -4.12 -9.29
CA CYS A 267 -3.29 -3.81 -7.89
C CYS A 267 -3.92 -2.46 -7.52
N HIS A 268 -4.71 -2.44 -6.45
CA HIS A 268 -5.16 -1.22 -5.79
C HIS A 268 -4.31 -1.01 -4.54
N ALA A 269 -3.52 0.05 -4.52
CA ALA A 269 -2.69 0.44 -3.39
C ALA A 269 -3.38 1.56 -2.61
N TYR A 270 -3.75 1.31 -1.36
CA TYR A 270 -4.41 2.25 -0.46
C TYR A 270 -3.40 2.78 0.56
N TYR A 271 -3.26 4.10 0.68
CA TYR A 271 -2.26 4.70 1.56
C TYR A 271 -2.70 6.05 2.12
N VAL A 272 -2.05 6.46 3.21
CA VAL A 272 -2.20 7.79 3.79
C VAL A 272 -1.01 8.66 3.39
N CYS A 273 -1.28 9.71 2.62
CA CYS A 273 -0.28 10.72 2.29
C CYS A 273 0.14 11.51 3.54
N GLU A 274 1.42 11.42 3.90
CA GLU A 274 1.99 12.01 5.11
C GLU A 274 1.84 13.53 5.15
N SER A 275 2.06 14.20 4.01
CA SER A 275 2.04 15.66 3.94
C SER A 275 0.69 16.29 4.37
N LEU A 276 -0.43 15.62 4.07
CA LEU A 276 -1.75 16.07 4.52
C LEU A 276 -1.94 15.86 6.02
N ARG A 277 -1.49 14.73 6.55
CA ARG A 277 -1.52 14.47 8.00
C ARG A 277 -0.75 15.55 8.75
N GLU A 278 0.46 15.86 8.29
CA GLU A 278 1.33 16.91 8.85
C GLU A 278 0.65 18.27 8.83
N PHE A 279 0.14 18.68 7.67
CA PHE A 279 -0.55 19.97 7.51
C PHE A 279 -1.73 20.12 8.46
N LEU A 280 -2.49 19.05 8.70
CA LEU A 280 -3.66 19.06 9.58
C LEU A 280 -3.30 18.90 11.07
N GLY A 281 -2.02 18.74 11.40
CA GLY A 281 -1.56 18.52 12.77
C GLY A 281 -2.15 17.25 13.40
N VAL A 282 -2.44 16.22 12.60
CA VAL A 282 -2.90 14.91 13.12
C VAL A 282 -1.67 14.14 13.61
N ARG A 283 -1.74 13.58 14.82
CA ARG A 283 -0.60 12.85 15.40
C ARG A 283 -0.28 11.59 14.58
N PRO A 284 1.00 11.28 14.32
CA PRO A 284 1.38 10.02 13.67
C PRO A 284 1.12 8.83 14.62
N THR A 285 1.03 7.64 14.05
CA THR A 285 0.86 6.40 14.84
C THR A 285 2.20 5.80 15.24
N ALA A 286 2.19 4.99 16.29
CA ALA A 286 3.24 4.01 16.53
C ALA A 286 3.05 2.80 15.60
N TRP A 287 4.05 1.93 15.53
CA TRP A 287 3.89 0.61 14.92
C TRP A 287 2.83 -0.21 15.63
N MET A 288 2.06 -0.98 14.86
CA MET A 288 1.38 -2.12 15.42
C MET A 288 2.40 -3.16 15.93
N SER A 289 2.13 -3.74 17.09
CA SER A 289 2.92 -4.85 17.64
C SER A 289 2.04 -6.04 17.96
N GLN A 290 2.64 -7.23 18.07
CA GLN A 290 1.94 -8.42 18.54
C GLN A 290 1.31 -8.21 19.93
N GLU A 291 1.99 -7.49 20.82
CA GLU A 291 1.47 -7.18 22.16
C GLU A 291 0.21 -6.31 22.08
N MET A 292 0.24 -5.24 21.27
CA MET A 292 -0.93 -4.38 21.05
C MET A 292 -2.06 -5.17 20.39
N TYR A 293 -1.74 -6.02 19.41
CA TYR A 293 -2.74 -6.85 18.74
C TYR A 293 -3.43 -7.81 19.71
N ARG A 294 -2.69 -8.46 20.62
CA ARG A 294 -3.22 -9.35 21.67
C ARG A 294 -4.26 -8.65 22.54
N LYS A 295 -3.92 -7.46 23.02
CA LYS A 295 -4.84 -6.63 23.82
C LYS A 295 -6.09 -6.21 23.03
N TRP A 296 -5.96 -6.03 21.72
CA TRP A 296 -7.03 -5.51 20.86
C TRP A 296 -8.04 -6.57 20.43
N VAL A 297 -7.59 -7.77 20.04
CA VAL A 297 -8.45 -8.81 19.45
C VAL A 297 -8.78 -9.95 20.43
N GLY A 298 -8.10 -9.99 21.58
CA GLY A 298 -8.24 -11.05 22.58
C GLY A 298 -7.50 -12.33 22.19
N ASP A 299 -6.98 -13.05 23.18
CA ASP A 299 -6.07 -14.19 22.98
C ASP A 299 -6.71 -15.36 22.21
N THR A 300 -8.00 -15.62 22.41
CA THR A 300 -8.74 -16.73 21.79
C THR A 300 -8.87 -16.61 20.27
N PHE A 301 -8.87 -15.40 19.71
CA PHE A 301 -8.99 -15.19 18.27
C PHE A 301 -7.66 -15.36 17.55
N GLN A 302 -6.53 -15.12 18.21
CA GLN A 302 -5.21 -15.17 17.57
C GLN A 302 -4.68 -16.59 17.41
N SER A 303 -4.87 -17.43 18.43
CA SER A 303 -4.43 -18.84 18.40
C SER A 303 -5.16 -19.66 17.34
N GLN A 304 -6.37 -19.26 16.95
CA GLN A 304 -7.16 -19.94 15.91
C GLN A 304 -6.81 -19.51 14.48
N TRP A 305 -6.32 -18.29 14.24
CA TRP A 305 -6.24 -17.72 12.89
C TRP A 305 -4.85 -17.24 12.43
N PHE A 306 -3.91 -16.95 13.35
CA PHE A 306 -2.65 -16.29 12.96
C PHE A 306 -1.35 -16.99 13.41
N GLY A 307 -1.40 -18.04 14.23
CA GLY A 307 -0.20 -18.71 14.75
C GLY A 307 0.58 -17.81 15.71
N MET A 308 0.91 -18.29 16.91
CA MET A 308 1.64 -17.46 17.89
C MET A 308 3.14 -17.61 17.69
N ALA A 309 3.65 -17.16 16.56
CA ALA A 309 5.06 -17.31 16.27
C ALA A 309 5.85 -16.10 16.80
N ARG A 310 6.79 -16.36 17.71
CA ARG A 310 7.80 -15.37 18.16
C ARG A 310 8.93 -15.21 17.15
N ASP A 311 9.14 -16.23 16.33
CA ASP A 311 9.90 -16.17 15.11
C ASP A 311 8.92 -15.93 13.94
N PRO A 312 9.18 -15.05 12.95
CA PRO A 312 8.35 -14.96 11.75
C PRO A 312 8.15 -16.30 11.02
N PHE A 313 8.87 -17.37 11.38
CA PHE A 313 8.79 -18.69 10.78
C PHE A 313 8.39 -19.84 11.71
N ASP A 314 8.27 -19.61 13.01
CA ASP A 314 7.68 -20.62 13.89
C ASP A 314 6.16 -20.69 13.69
N LEU A 315 5.53 -21.76 14.18
CA LEU A 315 4.08 -21.94 14.27
C LEU A 315 3.61 -21.58 15.67
#